data_AF-A0A1Y3MB28-F1
#
_entry.id   AF-A0A1Y3MB28-F1
#
_cell.length_a   1.000
_cell.length_b   1.000
_cell.length_c   1.000
_cell.angle_alpha   90.00
_cell.angle_beta   90.00
_cell.angle_gamma   90.00
#
_symmetry.space_group_name_H-M   'P 1'
#
loop_
_entity.id
_entity.type
_entity.pdbx_description
1 polymer ?
#
loop_
_entity_poly.entity_id
_entity_poly.type
_entity_poly.pdbx_seq_one_letter_code
_entity_poly.pdbx_strand_id
1 'polypeptide(L)'
;MLDHNDTFQSLIDFNITGDEVFINHLVGEAIFLAYELMGDEQDDCFYEFLSAYMKERALSTLEQEALPLIIQVVRPFRFRRTQKIIQLVKEEQFTEVEKELSFMITLLRRDVEAFMK
;
A
#
# COMPACT_ATOMS: atom_id res chain seq x y z
N MET A 1 16.50 -4.71 7.94
CA MET A 1 17.74 -5.23 7.35
C MET A 1 17.76 -6.75 7.44
N LEU A 2 18.27 -7.39 6.39
CA LEU A 2 18.49 -8.84 6.35
C LEU A 2 19.97 -9.12 6.63
N ASP A 3 20.27 -10.29 7.19
CA ASP A 3 21.64 -10.80 7.26
C ASP A 3 22.05 -11.54 5.99
N HIS A 4 23.23 -12.17 6.03
CA HIS A 4 23.78 -12.92 4.90
C HIS A 4 22.99 -14.20 4.56
N ASN A 5 22.00 -14.58 5.38
CA ASN A 5 21.11 -15.71 5.15
C ASN A 5 19.66 -15.24 4.90
N ASP A 6 19.47 -13.98 4.49
CA ASP A 6 18.17 -13.36 4.25
C ASP A 6 17.24 -13.35 5.47
N THR A 7 17.79 -13.47 6.69
CA THR A 7 17.00 -13.46 7.93
C THR A 7 16.81 -12.03 8.41
N PHE A 8 15.58 -11.67 8.76
CA PHE A 8 15.26 -10.35 9.31
C PHE A 8 15.96 -10.14 10.66
N GLN A 9 16.83 -9.12 10.75
CA GLN A 9 17.57 -8.81 11.97
C GLN A 9 17.12 -7.54 12.69
N SER A 10 16.72 -6.50 11.93
CA SER A 10 16.44 -5.19 12.52
C SER A 10 15.50 -4.35 11.69
N LEU A 11 14.73 -3.50 12.38
CA LEU A 11 14.03 -2.35 11.84
C LEU A 11 14.84 -1.09 12.19
N ILE A 12 14.91 -0.13 11.28
CA ILE A 12 15.66 1.14 11.45
C ILE A 12 14.79 2.31 10.99
N ASP A 13 15.30 3.53 11.12
CA ASP A 13 14.65 4.76 10.66
C ASP A 13 13.30 5.07 11.33
N PHE A 14 13.33 5.13 12.67
CA PHE A 14 12.17 5.48 13.49
C PHE A 14 11.84 6.99 13.49
N ASN A 15 12.40 7.77 12.55
CA ASN A 15 12.28 9.23 12.56
C ASN A 15 10.86 9.74 12.28
N ILE A 16 10.00 8.89 11.72
CA ILE A 16 8.60 9.19 11.40
C ILE A 16 7.61 8.45 12.31
N THR A 17 8.08 7.78 13.38
CA THR A 17 7.17 7.07 14.28
C THR A 17 6.35 8.04 15.14
N GLY A 18 5.14 7.60 15.48
CA GLY A 18 4.23 8.29 16.38
C GLY A 18 3.09 7.38 16.81
N ASP A 19 2.16 7.93 17.59
CA ASP A 19 0.97 7.22 18.02
C ASP A 19 -0.02 7.08 16.85
N GLU A 20 -0.21 5.86 16.38
CA GLU A 20 -1.03 5.54 15.21
C GLU A 20 -1.76 4.19 15.39
N VAL A 21 -2.89 4.01 14.71
CA VAL A 21 -3.63 2.74 14.71
C VAL A 21 -2.86 1.72 13.88
N PHE A 22 -2.67 0.51 14.42
CA PHE A 22 -1.87 -0.53 13.77
C PHE A 22 -2.29 -0.86 12.32
N ILE A 23 -3.58 -0.78 12.00
CA ILE A 23 -4.06 -1.06 10.63
C ILE A 23 -3.60 -0.04 9.60
N ASN A 24 -3.39 1.22 10.00
CA ASN A 24 -2.87 2.25 9.10
C ASN A 24 -1.42 1.93 8.73
N HIS A 25 -0.61 1.54 9.72
CA HIS A 25 0.75 1.08 9.49
C HIS A 25 0.78 -0.22 8.67
N LEU A 26 -0.04 -1.22 9.01
CA LEU A 26 -0.16 -2.47 8.27
C LEU A 26 -0.44 -2.23 6.78
N VAL A 27 -1.46 -1.43 6.47
CA VAL A 27 -1.85 -1.17 5.09
C VAL A 27 -0.80 -0.34 4.36
N GLY A 28 -0.24 0.68 5.02
CA GLY A 28 0.85 1.49 4.47
C GLY A 28 2.03 0.63 4.01
N GLU A 29 2.50 -0.25 4.90
CA GLU A 29 3.67 -1.10 4.62
C GLU A 29 3.37 -2.21 3.62
N ALA A 30 2.21 -2.85 3.72
CA ALA A 30 1.78 -3.83 2.73
C ALA A 30 1.73 -3.20 1.32
N ILE A 31 1.19 -1.99 1.21
CA ILE A 31 1.04 -1.28 -0.05
C ILE A 31 2.40 -0.79 -0.58
N PHE A 32 3.28 -0.32 0.30
CA PHE A 32 4.62 0.12 -0.05
C PHE A 32 5.45 -1.05 -0.59
N LEU A 33 5.54 -2.14 0.18
CA LEU A 33 6.32 -3.31 -0.19
C LEU A 33 5.82 -3.96 -1.48
N ALA A 34 4.51 -4.18 -1.59
CA ALA A 34 3.95 -4.86 -2.74
C ALA A 34 4.01 -4.01 -4.01
N TYR A 35 3.69 -2.72 -3.94
CA TYR A 35 3.41 -1.98 -5.16
C TYR A 35 4.32 -0.79 -5.43
N GLU A 36 4.82 -0.11 -4.39
CA GLU A 36 5.75 1.00 -4.56
C GLU A 36 7.12 0.50 -5.03
N LEU A 37 7.58 -0.60 -4.41
CA LEU A 37 8.84 -1.25 -4.71
C LEU A 37 8.75 -2.19 -5.93
N MET A 38 7.71 -3.02 -5.99
CA MET A 38 7.64 -4.13 -6.97
C MET A 38 6.71 -3.87 -8.17
N GLY A 39 5.84 -2.85 -8.12
CA GLY A 39 4.94 -2.45 -9.22
C GLY A 39 3.47 -2.85 -9.03
N ASP A 40 2.58 -2.32 -9.88
CA ASP A 40 1.12 -2.37 -9.65
C ASP A 40 0.45 -3.74 -9.75
N GLU A 41 1.14 -4.74 -10.31
CA GLU A 41 0.61 -6.09 -10.58
C GLU A 41 0.88 -7.09 -9.44
N GLN A 42 1.35 -6.62 -8.29
CA GLN A 42 1.90 -7.46 -7.22
C GLN A 42 0.88 -7.75 -6.11
N ASP A 43 -0.36 -8.08 -6.51
CA ASP A 43 -1.42 -8.42 -5.55
C ASP A 43 -1.02 -9.65 -4.67
N ASP A 44 -0.26 -10.62 -5.21
CA ASP A 44 0.21 -11.78 -4.44
C ASP A 44 1.14 -11.40 -3.27
N CYS A 45 2.10 -10.50 -3.51
CA CYS A 45 3.01 -10.01 -2.49
C CYS A 45 2.25 -9.27 -1.38
N PHE A 46 1.23 -8.50 -1.77
CA PHE A 46 0.35 -7.80 -0.83
C PHE A 46 -0.39 -8.79 0.09
N TYR A 47 -1.00 -9.84 -0.45
CA TYR A 47 -1.72 -10.84 0.34
C TYR A 47 -0.80 -11.71 1.19
N GLU A 48 0.39 -12.05 0.69
CA GLU A 48 1.40 -12.79 1.46
C GLU A 48 1.82 -12.00 2.70
N PHE A 49 2.07 -10.69 2.55
CA PHE A 49 2.40 -9.82 3.67
C PHE A 49 1.27 -9.72 4.69
N LEU A 50 0.04 -9.47 4.24
CA LEU A 50 -1.13 -9.40 5.13
C LEU A 50 -1.32 -10.72 5.91
N SER A 51 -1.20 -11.86 5.22
CA SER A 51 -1.32 -13.19 5.84
C SER A 51 -0.23 -13.42 6.88
N ALA A 52 1.03 -13.06 6.57
CA ALA A 52 2.14 -13.17 7.52
C ALA A 52 1.92 -12.29 8.76
N TYR A 53 1.49 -11.03 8.57
CA TYR A 53 1.17 -10.15 9.69
C TYR A 53 0.06 -10.72 10.57
N MET A 54 -1.03 -11.22 9.96
CA MET A 54 -2.19 -11.73 10.68
C MET A 54 -1.90 -13.02 11.46
N LYS A 55 -0.85 -13.77 11.11
CA LYS A 55 -0.36 -14.92 11.89
C LYS A 55 0.28 -14.49 13.21
N GLU A 56 0.99 -13.36 13.21
CA GLU A 56 1.65 -12.81 14.41
C GLU A 56 0.68 -11.96 15.25
N ARG A 57 -0.22 -11.22 14.59
CA ARG A 57 -1.24 -10.39 15.24
C ARG A 57 -2.55 -10.46 14.48
N ALA A 58 -3.50 -11.23 15.02
CA ALA A 58 -4.86 -11.26 14.51
C ALA A 58 -5.51 -9.87 14.60
N LEU A 59 -6.22 -9.49 13.54
CA LEU A 59 -7.01 -8.26 13.51
C LEU A 59 -8.27 -8.42 14.36
N SER A 60 -8.61 -7.39 15.13
CA SER A 60 -9.93 -7.29 15.77
C SER A 60 -11.05 -7.15 14.72
N THR A 61 -12.30 -7.33 15.14
CA THR A 61 -13.47 -7.17 14.25
C THR A 61 -13.50 -5.80 13.59
N LEU A 62 -13.28 -4.72 14.35
CA LEU A 62 -13.27 -3.35 13.82
C LEU A 62 -12.14 -3.15 12.80
N GLU A 63 -10.97 -3.74 13.05
CA GLU A 63 -9.84 -3.68 12.12
C GLU A 63 -10.12 -4.43 10.82
N GLN A 64 -10.76 -5.61 10.91
CA GLN A 64 -11.16 -6.39 9.73
C GLN A 64 -12.20 -5.64 8.89
N GLU A 65 -13.17 -4.99 9.54
CA GLU A 65 -14.20 -4.19 8.87
C GLU A 65 -13.62 -2.94 8.20
N ALA A 66 -12.64 -2.28 8.84
CA ALA A 66 -12.02 -1.06 8.32
C ALA A 66 -10.96 -1.33 7.25
N LEU A 67 -10.31 -2.50 7.28
CA LEU A 67 -9.16 -2.83 6.45
C LEU A 67 -9.39 -2.54 4.95
N PRO A 68 -10.50 -2.96 4.33
CA PRO A 68 -10.67 -2.74 2.90
C PRO A 68 -10.85 -1.27 2.52
N LEU A 69 -11.50 -0.48 3.37
CA LEU A 69 -11.67 0.95 3.16
C LEU A 69 -10.33 1.67 3.21
N ILE A 70 -9.46 1.30 4.15
CA ILE A 70 -8.12 1.86 4.25
C ILE A 70 -7.28 1.49 3.02
N ILE A 71 -7.34 0.23 2.56
CA ILE A 71 -6.67 -0.20 1.33
C ILE A 71 -7.15 0.63 0.12
N GLN A 72 -8.46 0.79 -0.01
CA GLN A 72 -9.09 1.53 -1.11
C GLN A 72 -8.65 3.00 -1.14
N VAL A 73 -8.44 3.62 0.02
CA VAL A 73 -7.96 5.01 0.12
C VAL A 73 -6.45 5.10 -0.07
N VAL A 74 -5.65 4.24 0.56
CA VAL A 74 -4.18 4.39 0.56
C VAL A 74 -3.57 3.98 -0.80
N ARG A 75 -4.04 2.91 -1.42
CA ARG A 75 -3.50 2.35 -2.68
C ARG A 75 -3.45 3.36 -3.84
N PRO A 76 -4.50 4.14 -4.15
CA PRO A 76 -4.47 5.08 -5.26
C PRO A 76 -3.49 6.24 -5.05
N PHE A 77 -3.31 6.71 -3.80
CA PHE A 77 -2.60 7.94 -3.48
C PHE A 77 -1.15 7.76 -3.00
N ARG A 78 -0.50 6.65 -3.38
CA ARG A 78 0.92 6.40 -3.08
C ARG A 78 1.85 7.50 -3.60
N PHE A 79 2.97 7.68 -2.90
CA PHE A 79 3.93 8.76 -3.17
C PHE A 79 4.45 8.75 -4.61
N ARG A 80 5.00 7.65 -5.13
CA ARG A 80 5.54 7.59 -6.50
C ARG A 80 4.49 7.90 -7.55
N ARG A 81 3.24 7.45 -7.38
CA ARG A 81 2.16 7.77 -8.32
C ARG A 81 1.82 9.25 -8.28
N THR A 82 1.64 9.83 -7.10
CA THR A 82 1.34 11.26 -6.97
C THR A 82 2.48 12.13 -7.51
N GLN A 83 3.74 11.77 -7.24
CA GLN A 83 4.91 12.42 -7.82
C GLN A 83 4.96 12.30 -9.34
N LYS A 84 4.66 11.12 -9.91
CA LYS A 84 4.58 10.91 -11.35
C LYS A 84 3.56 11.86 -11.98
N ILE A 85 2.35 11.95 -11.42
CA ILE A 85 1.30 12.85 -11.92
C ILE A 85 1.75 14.31 -11.85
N ILE A 86 2.33 14.75 -10.73
CA ILE A 86 2.85 16.12 -10.57
C ILE A 86 3.91 16.41 -11.65
N GLN A 87 4.80 15.45 -11.94
CA GLN A 87 5.81 15.60 -12.97
C GLN A 87 5.20 15.70 -14.37
N LEU A 88 4.25 14.83 -14.72
CA LEU A 88 3.55 14.86 -16.01
C LEU A 88 2.80 16.18 -16.23
N VAL A 89 2.21 16.76 -15.18
CA VAL A 89 1.57 18.08 -15.23
C VAL A 89 2.59 19.17 -15.55
N LYS A 90 3.77 19.15 -14.91
CA LYS A 90 4.85 20.12 -15.18
C LYS A 90 5.40 20.01 -16.61
N GLU A 91 5.33 18.82 -17.20
CA GLU A 91 5.75 18.53 -18.57
C GLU A 91 4.62 18.72 -19.60
N GLU A 92 3.45 19.20 -19.17
CA GLU A 92 2.26 19.44 -20.01
C GLU A 92 1.76 18.16 -20.73
N GLN A 93 2.04 16.98 -20.20
CA GLN A 93 1.65 15.68 -20.75
C GLN A 93 0.24 15.27 -20.30
N PHE A 94 -0.77 16.09 -20.60
CA PHE A 94 -2.13 15.92 -20.06
C PHE A 94 -2.81 14.60 -20.40
N THR A 95 -2.54 14.01 -21.58
CA THR A 95 -3.06 12.68 -21.93
C THR A 95 -2.56 11.59 -20.97
N GLU A 96 -1.31 11.66 -20.53
CA GLU A 96 -0.77 10.70 -19.55
C GLU A 96 -1.28 10.98 -18.13
N VAL A 97 -1.49 12.26 -17.79
CA VAL A 97 -2.16 12.65 -16.54
C VAL A 97 -3.56 12.03 -16.46
N GLU A 98 -4.36 12.16 -17.52
CA GLU A 98 -5.73 11.60 -17.57
C GLU A 98 -5.73 10.08 -17.40
N LYS A 99 -4.76 9.36 -17.99
CA LYS A 99 -4.62 7.91 -17.82
C LYS A 99 -4.32 7.54 -16.37
N GLU A 100 -3.36 8.22 -15.73
CA GLU A 100 -3.00 7.96 -14.34
C GLU A 100 -4.15 8.27 -13.37
N LEU A 101 -4.85 9.40 -13.56
CA LEU A 101 -6.01 9.75 -12.74
C LEU A 101 -7.17 8.77 -12.94
N SER A 102 -7.42 8.33 -14.18
CA SER A 102 -8.43 7.31 -14.46
C SER A 102 -8.09 5.99 -13.78
N PHE A 103 -6.81 5.59 -13.77
CA PHE A 103 -6.37 4.41 -13.06
C PHE A 103 -6.54 4.54 -11.53
N MET A 104 -6.24 5.71 -10.96
CA MET A 104 -6.51 5.98 -9.54
C MET A 104 -7.99 5.86 -9.21
N ILE A 105 -8.88 6.36 -10.07
CA ILE A 105 -10.33 6.20 -9.90
C ILE A 105 -10.74 4.73 -9.94
N THR A 106 -10.16 3.93 -10.84
CA THR A 106 -10.41 2.48 -10.88
C THR A 106 -10.01 1.81 -9.59
N LEU A 107 -8.87 2.18 -9.00
CA LEU A 107 -8.43 1.65 -7.71
C LEU A 107 -9.34 2.10 -6.55
N LEU A 108 -9.77 3.37 -6.55
CA LEU A 108 -10.72 3.90 -5.57
C LEU A 108 -12.08 3.22 -5.64
N ARG A 109 -12.47 2.71 -6.82
CA ARG A 109 -13.74 2.02 -7.04
C ARG A 109 -13.61 0.50 -7.01
N ARG A 110 -12.40 -0.04 -6.85
CA ARG A 110 -12.18 -1.48 -6.80
C ARG A 110 -12.93 -2.03 -5.58
N ASP A 111 -13.74 -3.06 -5.81
CA ASP A 111 -14.57 -3.64 -4.77
C ASP A 111 -13.71 -4.09 -3.59
N VAL A 112 -14.10 -3.60 -2.42
CA VAL A 112 -13.55 -3.92 -1.11
C VAL A 112 -13.53 -5.42 -0.85
N GLU A 113 -14.56 -6.15 -1.32
CA GLU A 113 -14.69 -7.61 -1.17
C GLU A 113 -13.59 -8.40 -1.88
N ALA A 114 -12.92 -7.82 -2.89
CA ALA A 114 -11.83 -8.48 -3.58
C ALA A 114 -10.60 -8.69 -2.69
N PHE A 115 -10.47 -7.93 -1.60
CA PHE A 115 -9.35 -8.01 -0.66
C PHE A 115 -9.60 -8.95 0.53
N MET A 116 -10.81 -9.53 0.64
CA MET A 116 -11.22 -10.39 1.77
C MET A 116 -11.41 -11.86 1.37
N LYS A 117 -10.99 -12.26 0.17
CA LYS A 117 -10.94 -13.67 -0.29
C LYS A 117 -9.53 -14.22 -0.11
#